data_AF-A0A2D4LDB1-F1
#
_entry.id   AF-A0A2D4LDB1-F1
#
_cell.length_a   1.000
_cell.length_b   1.000
_cell.length_c   1.000
_cell.angle_alpha   90.00
_cell.angle_beta   90.00
_cell.angle_gamma   90.00
#
_symmetry.space_group_name_H-M   'P 1'
#
loop_
_entity.id
_entity.type
_entity.pdbx_description
1 polymer ?
#
loop_
_entity_poly.entity_id
_entity_poly.type
_entity_poly.pdbx_seq_one_letter_code
_entity_poly.pdbx_strand_id
1 'polypeptide(L)'
;SLFVFPIYETVPMHGDTGQFPSRTHGKMFFWGYFYFSSKSADDFNVAVRDSQSQLCSVISLFSLLQSLEEVCDLLHAAPFQNILPRIHVKEGERLDAKMKRLESKYAPLHLVPLIERLGTPQQIAIAREGDLLTKERLCCGLSMFEVILTRIRIFLDDPIWRGPLPSNGVMHVDECVEFHRLWSAMQFVYCIPVGTHEFTVEQCFGDGLHWAGCMIIVLLGQQRRFDVLDFCYHLLKVQKHDGKDEVIKNVPLKKMVERIRKFQILNDEIIATLDKYLKSGDGESTPVEHVRCFQPPIHQSLASN
;
A
#
# COMPACT_ATOMS: atom_id res chain seq x y z
N SER A 1 -1.96 24.80 -15.44
CA SER A 1 -2.87 25.26 -14.37
C SER A 1 -3.21 24.06 -13.49
N LEU A 2 -2.20 23.50 -12.80
CA LEU A 2 -1.95 23.75 -11.37
C LEU A 2 -3.24 23.62 -10.56
N PHE A 3 -3.54 22.37 -10.19
CA PHE A 3 -4.58 22.01 -9.21
C PHE A 3 -4.15 22.55 -7.84
N VAL A 4 -4.50 23.81 -7.58
CA VAL A 4 -4.48 24.39 -6.25
C VAL A 4 -5.66 23.78 -5.52
N PHE A 5 -5.40 22.90 -4.55
CA PHE A 5 -6.38 22.46 -3.57
C PHE A 5 -6.93 23.70 -2.85
N PRO A 6 -8.21 24.07 -3.01
CA PRO A 6 -8.80 25.08 -2.16
C PRO A 6 -9.06 24.42 -0.81
N ILE A 7 -8.15 24.70 0.13
CA ILE A 7 -8.38 24.96 1.56
C ILE A 7 -9.71 24.41 2.08
N TYR A 8 -9.67 23.22 2.66
CA TYR A 8 -10.59 22.78 3.71
C TYR A 8 -9.79 22.66 5.02
N GLU A 9 -9.26 23.80 5.48
CA GLU A 9 -8.44 23.94 6.70
C GLU A 9 -9.24 23.85 8.02
N THR A 10 -10.56 23.65 7.98
CA THR A 10 -11.39 23.73 9.20
C THR A 10 -12.56 22.77 9.20
N VAL A 11 -12.29 21.45 9.19
CA VAL A 11 -13.07 20.55 10.04
C VAL A 11 -12.28 20.42 11.33
N PRO A 12 -12.81 20.82 12.50
CA PRO A 12 -12.02 20.87 13.71
C PRO A 12 -11.61 19.46 14.13
N MET A 13 -10.35 19.09 13.82
CA MET A 13 -9.58 18.10 14.58
C MET A 13 -9.23 18.72 15.96
N HIS A 14 -10.20 19.31 16.65
CA HIS A 14 -10.05 19.93 17.96
C HIS A 14 -10.97 19.20 18.94
N GLY A 15 -10.36 18.46 19.86
CA GLY A 15 -10.90 18.33 21.22
C GLY A 15 -11.62 17.04 21.61
N ASP A 16 -11.84 16.08 20.72
CA ASP A 16 -12.45 14.80 21.14
C ASP A 16 -11.36 13.77 21.46
N THR A 17 -11.17 13.50 22.76
CA THR A 17 -10.52 12.26 23.21
C THR A 17 -11.27 11.07 22.58
N GLY A 18 -10.57 10.02 22.20
CA GLY A 18 -11.08 8.84 21.49
C GLY A 18 -10.91 7.56 22.29
N GLN A 19 -11.05 7.61 23.61
CA GLN A 19 -10.68 6.51 24.51
C GLN A 19 -11.38 5.20 24.14
N PHE A 20 -10.60 4.13 24.02
CA PHE A 20 -11.14 2.79 23.89
C PHE A 20 -11.77 2.36 25.22
N PRO A 21 -13.10 2.14 25.27
CA PRO A 21 -13.70 1.65 26.51
C PRO A 21 -13.12 0.27 26.84
N SER A 22 -12.82 0.05 28.12
CA SER A 22 -12.35 -1.25 28.60
C SER A 22 -13.40 -2.34 28.33
N ARG A 23 -12.96 -3.60 28.28
CA ARG A 23 -13.83 -4.78 28.07
C ARG A 23 -15.03 -4.87 29.04
N THR A 24 -14.97 -4.13 30.15
CA THR A 24 -15.99 -4.09 31.21
C THR A 24 -17.11 -3.06 30.95
N HIS A 25 -16.89 -2.05 30.10
CA HIS A 25 -17.92 -1.08 29.72
C HIS A 25 -18.71 -1.63 28.51
N GLY A 26 -20.00 -1.86 28.70
CA GLY A 26 -20.86 -2.49 27.69
C GLY A 26 -20.92 -1.69 26.37
N LYS A 27 -21.07 -2.42 25.26
CA LYS A 27 -21.16 -1.94 23.86
C LYS A 27 -22.11 -0.76 23.62
N MET A 28 -23.09 -0.55 24.50
CA MET A 28 -24.03 0.59 24.44
C MET A 28 -23.33 1.94 24.64
N PHE A 29 -22.24 1.99 25.42
CA PHE A 29 -21.41 3.18 25.62
C PHE A 29 -20.53 3.47 24.38
N PHE A 30 -20.02 2.42 23.72
CA PHE A 30 -19.20 2.50 22.50
C PHE A 30 -19.94 3.21 21.35
N TRP A 31 -21.22 2.87 21.15
CA TRP A 31 -22.08 3.47 20.12
C TRP A 31 -22.60 4.88 20.46
N GLY A 32 -22.66 5.24 21.74
CA GLY A 32 -23.02 6.58 22.18
C GLY A 32 -21.94 7.60 21.82
N TYR A 33 -20.69 7.24 22.06
CA TYR A 33 -19.51 8.08 21.90
C TYR A 33 -19.18 8.39 20.42
N PHE A 34 -18.99 7.34 19.61
CA PHE A 34 -18.53 7.52 18.22
C PHE A 34 -19.59 8.10 17.27
N TYR A 35 -20.87 7.80 17.50
CA TYR A 35 -21.97 8.36 16.68
C TYR A 35 -22.14 9.88 16.88
N PHE A 36 -21.71 10.43 18.02
CA PHE A 36 -21.79 11.86 18.28
C PHE A 36 -20.64 12.63 17.61
N SER A 37 -19.42 12.07 17.57
CA SER A 37 -18.28 12.66 16.85
C SER A 37 -18.36 12.50 15.32
N SER A 38 -19.12 11.53 14.79
CA SER A 38 -19.11 11.20 13.35
C SER A 38 -20.04 12.03 12.46
N LYS A 39 -20.90 12.90 13.01
CA LYS A 39 -21.84 13.73 12.21
C LYS A 39 -21.14 14.70 11.25
N SER A 40 -19.85 14.98 11.44
CA SER A 40 -19.03 15.82 10.56
C SER A 40 -18.38 15.06 9.39
N ALA A 41 -18.44 13.72 9.37
CA ALA A 41 -17.75 12.89 8.36
C ALA A 41 -18.56 12.70 7.06
N ASP A 42 -19.87 12.92 7.10
CA ASP A 42 -20.76 12.74 5.95
C ASP A 42 -20.46 13.73 4.81
N ASP A 43 -20.04 14.97 5.14
CA ASP A 43 -19.64 15.99 4.14
C ASP A 43 -18.30 15.66 3.45
N PHE A 44 -17.41 14.88 4.09
CA PHE A 44 -16.11 14.51 3.54
C PHE A 44 -16.21 13.40 2.47
N ASN A 45 -17.19 12.50 2.59
CA ASN A 45 -17.40 11.40 1.64
C ASN A 45 -17.67 11.89 0.20
N VAL A 46 -18.20 13.10 0.05
CA VAL A 46 -18.43 13.73 -1.27
C VAL A 46 -17.13 14.24 -1.90
N ALA A 47 -16.16 14.71 -1.12
CA ALA A 47 -14.87 15.20 -1.64
C ALA A 47 -13.92 14.06 -2.08
N VAL A 48 -14.02 12.90 -1.43
CA VAL A 48 -13.24 11.69 -1.80
C VAL A 48 -13.71 11.10 -3.13
N ARG A 49 -14.99 11.31 -3.49
CA ARG A 49 -15.62 10.86 -4.74
C ARG A 49 -14.86 11.31 -5.99
N ASP A 50 -14.33 12.54 -5.99
CA ASP A 50 -13.70 13.11 -7.17
C ASP A 50 -12.20 12.80 -7.24
N SER A 51 -11.59 12.29 -6.16
CA SER A 51 -10.12 12.14 -6.05
C SER A 51 -9.60 10.70 -6.17
N GLN A 52 -10.42 9.66 -5.96
CA GLN A 52 -9.88 8.33 -5.60
C GLN A 52 -10.16 7.15 -6.53
N SER A 53 -10.91 7.32 -7.63
CA SER A 53 -11.27 6.16 -8.46
C SER A 53 -10.29 5.83 -9.60
N GLN A 54 -9.36 6.73 -9.98
CA GLN A 54 -8.63 6.59 -11.25
C GLN A 54 -7.10 6.54 -11.18
N LEU A 55 -6.43 6.94 -10.11
CA LEU A 55 -4.95 6.99 -10.12
C LEU A 55 -4.30 5.69 -9.66
N CYS A 56 -4.59 5.20 -8.45
CA CYS A 56 -3.85 4.05 -7.90
C CYS A 56 -4.15 2.73 -8.64
N SER A 57 -5.42 2.44 -8.92
CA SER A 57 -5.81 1.23 -9.64
C SER A 57 -5.34 1.24 -11.10
N VAL A 58 -5.47 2.38 -11.80
CA VAL A 58 -5.03 2.48 -13.20
C VAL A 58 -3.50 2.42 -13.31
N ILE A 59 -2.78 3.08 -12.40
CA ILE A 59 -1.30 3.05 -12.42
C ILE A 59 -0.79 1.64 -12.12
N SER A 60 -1.38 0.95 -11.14
CA SER A 60 -0.97 -0.42 -10.79
C SER A 60 -1.28 -1.39 -11.92
N LEU A 61 -2.47 -1.29 -12.52
CA LEU A 61 -2.87 -2.11 -13.68
C LEU A 61 -2.03 -1.78 -14.92
N PHE A 62 -1.75 -0.51 -15.18
CA PHE A 62 -0.91 -0.09 -16.30
C PHE A 62 0.53 -0.59 -16.14
N SER A 63 1.11 -0.46 -14.93
CA SER A 63 2.45 -1.00 -14.64
C SER A 63 2.50 -2.52 -14.81
N LEU A 64 1.43 -3.24 -14.44
CA LEU A 64 1.34 -4.69 -14.64
C LEU A 64 1.22 -5.06 -16.12
N LEU A 65 0.34 -4.36 -16.87
CA LEU A 65 0.14 -4.58 -18.30
C LEU A 65 1.42 -4.32 -19.09
N GLN A 66 2.11 -3.22 -18.79
CA GLN A 66 3.40 -2.91 -19.41
C GLN A 66 4.45 -3.98 -19.09
N SER A 67 4.50 -4.47 -17.84
CA SER A 67 5.43 -5.54 -17.49
C SER A 67 5.14 -6.84 -18.25
N LEU A 68 3.86 -7.17 -18.49
CA LEU A 68 3.47 -8.35 -19.28
C LEU A 68 3.87 -8.21 -20.76
N GLU A 69 3.67 -7.03 -21.34
CA GLU A 69 4.07 -6.72 -22.72
C GLU A 69 5.59 -6.85 -22.89
N GLU A 70 6.36 -6.23 -21.99
CA GLU A 70 7.82 -6.26 -22.03
C GLU A 70 8.37 -7.69 -21.87
N VAL A 71 7.74 -8.54 -21.04
CA VAL A 71 8.13 -9.96 -20.91
C VAL A 71 7.85 -10.72 -22.21
N CYS A 72 6.72 -10.48 -22.87
CA CYS A 72 6.44 -11.08 -24.17
C CYS A 72 7.47 -10.66 -25.24
N ASP A 73 7.86 -9.39 -25.27
CA ASP A 73 8.92 -8.90 -26.16
C ASP A 73 10.26 -9.58 -25.89
N LEU A 74 10.65 -9.70 -24.62
CA LEU A 74 11.88 -10.38 -24.22
C LEU A 74 11.89 -11.87 -24.63
N LEU A 75 10.75 -12.55 -24.51
CA LEU A 75 10.62 -13.95 -24.93
C LEU A 75 10.79 -14.12 -26.45
N HIS A 76 10.28 -13.18 -27.25
CA HIS A 76 10.49 -13.19 -28.70
C HIS A 76 11.91 -12.77 -29.10
N ALA A 77 12.56 -11.90 -28.32
CA ALA A 77 13.94 -11.47 -28.56
C ALA A 77 14.98 -12.52 -28.15
N ALA A 78 14.68 -13.37 -27.16
CA ALA A 78 15.60 -14.31 -26.53
C ALA A 78 16.44 -15.17 -27.53
N PRO A 79 15.88 -15.75 -28.61
CA PRO A 79 16.66 -16.53 -29.57
C PRO A 79 17.74 -15.72 -30.30
N PHE A 80 17.51 -14.42 -30.52
CA PHE A 80 18.42 -13.53 -31.25
C PHE A 80 19.49 -12.91 -30.35
N GLN A 81 19.25 -12.90 -29.04
CA GLN A 81 20.16 -12.40 -27.99
C GLN A 81 20.93 -13.52 -27.28
N ASN A 82 20.87 -14.75 -27.82
CA ASN A 82 21.53 -15.94 -27.24
C ASN A 82 21.07 -16.27 -25.81
N ILE A 83 19.81 -15.98 -25.49
CA ILE A 83 19.17 -16.36 -24.22
C ILE A 83 18.45 -17.70 -24.45
N LEU A 84 18.97 -18.76 -23.84
CA LEU A 84 18.44 -20.11 -24.00
C LEU A 84 17.81 -20.63 -22.71
N PRO A 85 16.61 -21.26 -22.78
CA PRO A 85 15.99 -21.84 -21.62
C PRO A 85 16.80 -23.04 -21.12
N ARG A 86 16.69 -23.31 -19.81
CA ARG A 86 17.33 -24.48 -19.20
C ARG A 86 16.73 -25.76 -19.78
N ILE A 87 17.60 -26.65 -20.26
CA ILE A 87 17.19 -27.91 -20.88
C ILE A 87 17.21 -29.10 -19.92
N HIS A 88 16.41 -30.12 -20.23
CA HIS A 88 16.39 -31.38 -19.50
C HIS A 88 17.71 -32.16 -19.71
N VAL A 89 18.25 -32.69 -18.60
CA VAL A 89 19.51 -33.44 -18.54
C VAL A 89 19.21 -34.84 -18.05
N LYS A 90 19.59 -35.86 -18.83
CA LYS A 90 19.41 -37.27 -18.43
C LYS A 90 20.52 -37.70 -17.48
N GLU A 91 20.30 -38.78 -16.76
CA GLU A 91 21.29 -39.36 -15.86
C GLU A 91 22.58 -39.71 -16.63
N GLY A 92 23.73 -39.24 -16.12
CA GLY A 92 25.04 -39.37 -16.78
C GLY A 92 25.42 -38.23 -17.74
N GLU A 93 24.53 -37.27 -18.03
CA GLU A 93 24.85 -36.09 -18.85
C GLU A 93 25.22 -34.86 -18.00
N ARG A 94 26.06 -33.97 -18.55
CA ARG A 94 26.42 -32.70 -17.90
C ARG A 94 25.66 -31.54 -18.54
N LEU A 95 24.99 -30.72 -17.72
CA LEU A 95 24.20 -29.56 -18.17
C LEU A 95 25.04 -28.61 -19.03
N ASP A 96 26.25 -28.26 -18.60
CA ASP A 96 27.11 -27.28 -19.29
C ASP A 96 27.47 -27.73 -20.71
N ALA A 97 27.80 -29.01 -20.89
CA ALA A 97 28.12 -29.57 -22.19
C ALA A 97 26.91 -29.52 -23.14
N LYS A 98 25.71 -29.71 -22.58
CA LYS A 98 24.45 -29.72 -23.32
C LYS A 98 23.99 -28.31 -23.68
N MET A 99 24.13 -27.35 -22.77
CA MET A 99 23.92 -25.92 -23.01
C MET A 99 24.87 -25.40 -24.09
N LYS A 100 26.17 -25.72 -24.03
CA LYS A 100 27.15 -25.29 -25.04
C LYS A 100 26.86 -25.85 -26.44
N ARG A 101 26.36 -27.09 -26.53
CA ARG A 101 25.88 -27.66 -27.80
C ARG A 101 24.65 -26.91 -28.32
N LEU A 102 23.75 -26.50 -27.44
CA LEU A 102 22.55 -25.73 -27.80
C LEU A 102 22.91 -24.32 -28.27
N GLU A 103 23.82 -23.63 -27.59
CA GLU A 103 24.40 -22.35 -28.03
C GLU A 103 25.02 -22.49 -29.42
N SER A 104 25.80 -23.54 -29.65
CA SER A 104 26.40 -23.79 -30.97
C SER A 104 25.36 -24.01 -32.06
N LYS A 105 24.24 -24.68 -31.74
CA LYS A 105 23.12 -24.92 -32.66
C LYS A 105 22.42 -23.60 -33.05
N TYR A 106 22.25 -22.68 -32.11
CA TYR A 106 21.54 -21.41 -32.32
C TYR A 106 22.46 -20.22 -32.60
N ALA A 107 23.78 -20.40 -32.60
CA ALA A 107 24.75 -19.38 -32.94
C ALA A 107 24.44 -18.59 -34.25
N PRO A 108 23.89 -19.20 -35.32
CA PRO A 108 23.51 -18.45 -36.52
C PRO A 108 22.38 -17.43 -36.33
N LEU A 109 21.56 -17.56 -35.27
CA LEU A 109 20.49 -16.61 -34.95
C LEU A 109 20.97 -15.42 -34.13
N HIS A 110 22.18 -15.50 -33.55
CA HIS A 110 22.71 -14.45 -32.70
C HIS A 110 23.01 -13.19 -33.55
N LEU A 111 22.16 -12.18 -33.40
CA LEU A 111 22.04 -11.08 -34.37
C LEU A 111 23.28 -10.18 -34.39
N VAL A 112 23.72 -9.70 -33.22
CA VAL A 112 24.84 -8.75 -33.14
C VAL A 112 26.14 -9.35 -33.70
N PRO A 113 26.60 -10.55 -33.29
CA PRO A 113 27.81 -11.14 -33.87
C PRO A 113 27.69 -11.44 -35.37
N LEU A 114 26.49 -11.75 -35.86
CA LEU A 114 26.26 -11.96 -37.29
C LEU A 114 26.46 -10.66 -38.07
N ILE A 115 25.91 -9.55 -37.59
CA ILE A 115 26.06 -8.21 -38.21
C ILE A 115 27.50 -7.71 -38.07
N GLU A 116 28.17 -7.98 -36.96
CA GLU A 116 29.60 -7.65 -36.79
C GLU A 116 30.51 -8.35 -37.80
N ARG A 117 30.14 -9.57 -38.21
CA ARG A 117 30.89 -10.34 -39.20
C ARG A 117 30.62 -9.94 -40.64
N LEU A 118 29.39 -9.52 -40.97
CA LEU A 118 28.92 -9.38 -42.36
C LEU A 118 28.44 -7.97 -42.73
N GLY A 119 28.21 -7.10 -41.75
CA GLY A 119 27.59 -5.79 -41.92
C GLY A 119 28.58 -4.63 -42.07
N THR A 120 28.04 -3.47 -42.42
CA THR A 120 28.81 -2.21 -42.48
C THR A 120 29.00 -1.62 -41.07
N PRO A 121 29.97 -0.69 -40.89
CA PRO A 121 30.13 0.00 -39.61
C PRO A 121 28.86 0.68 -39.10
N GLN A 122 28.04 1.22 -40.00
CA GLN A 122 26.76 1.84 -39.66
C GLN A 122 25.73 0.80 -39.17
N GLN A 123 25.65 -0.35 -39.84
CA GLN A 123 24.75 -1.44 -39.43
C GLN A 123 25.14 -2.02 -38.06
N ILE A 124 26.44 -2.14 -37.79
CA ILE A 124 26.94 -2.61 -36.50
C ILE A 124 26.54 -1.65 -35.38
N ALA A 125 26.71 -0.34 -35.58
CA ALA A 125 26.32 0.66 -34.59
C ALA A 125 24.81 0.59 -34.27
N ILE A 126 23.97 0.55 -35.30
CA ILE A 126 22.51 0.44 -35.15
C ILE A 126 22.12 -0.87 -34.47
N ALA A 127 22.73 -2.00 -34.83
CA ALA A 127 22.42 -3.30 -34.24
C ALA A 127 22.75 -3.36 -32.75
N ARG A 128 23.88 -2.77 -32.33
CA ARG A 128 24.28 -2.72 -30.91
C ARG A 128 23.33 -1.85 -30.08
N GLU A 129 22.90 -0.72 -30.63
CA GLU A 129 21.93 0.16 -29.97
C GLU A 129 20.54 -0.50 -29.89
N GLY A 130 20.09 -1.14 -30.97
CA GLY A 130 18.82 -1.88 -30.98
C GLY A 130 18.81 -3.07 -30.02
N ASP A 131 19.92 -3.81 -29.91
CA ASP A 131 20.07 -4.90 -28.93
C ASP A 131 20.00 -4.39 -27.48
N LEU A 132 20.61 -3.22 -27.21
CA LEU A 132 20.53 -2.56 -25.91
C LEU A 132 19.10 -2.17 -25.53
N LEU A 133 18.37 -1.54 -26.45
CA LEU A 133 16.97 -1.15 -26.23
C LEU A 133 16.02 -2.35 -26.09
N THR A 134 16.37 -3.48 -26.69
CA THR A 134 15.56 -4.70 -26.63
C THR A 134 15.73 -5.42 -25.29
N LYS A 135 16.96 -5.46 -24.74
CA LYS A 135 17.25 -6.14 -23.47
C LYS A 135 16.93 -5.31 -22.23
N GLU A 136 17.07 -3.99 -22.30
CA GLU A 136 16.83 -3.07 -21.18
C GLU A 136 15.34 -2.70 -21.11
N ARG A 137 14.57 -3.53 -20.40
CA ARG A 137 13.15 -3.30 -20.14
C ARG A 137 12.91 -2.98 -18.66
N LEU A 138 11.83 -2.27 -18.35
CA LEU A 138 11.49 -1.90 -16.99
C LEU A 138 11.21 -3.16 -16.14
N CYS A 139 10.62 -4.20 -16.74
CA CYS A 139 10.38 -5.49 -16.11
C CYS A 139 11.66 -6.22 -15.64
N CYS A 140 12.85 -5.81 -16.10
CA CYS A 140 14.14 -6.39 -15.70
C CYS A 140 14.65 -5.94 -14.32
N GLY A 141 13.90 -5.13 -13.58
CA GLY A 141 14.25 -4.76 -12.20
C GLY A 141 13.79 -3.38 -11.73
N LEU A 142 12.99 -2.65 -12.51
CA LEU A 142 12.50 -1.33 -12.18
C LEU A 142 10.99 -1.36 -11.94
N SER A 143 10.53 -0.79 -10.82
CA SER A 143 9.11 -0.61 -10.54
C SER A 143 8.73 0.87 -10.58
N MET A 144 7.89 1.27 -11.54
CA MET A 144 7.34 2.63 -11.58
C MET A 144 6.44 2.93 -10.37
N PHE A 145 5.84 1.90 -9.78
CA PHE A 145 4.88 2.05 -8.70
C PHE A 145 5.53 2.62 -7.43
N GLU A 146 6.73 2.16 -7.07
CA GLU A 146 7.49 2.70 -5.95
C GLU A 146 7.83 4.19 -6.13
N VAL A 147 8.26 4.57 -7.34
CA VAL A 147 8.58 5.96 -7.68
C VAL A 147 7.36 6.85 -7.51
N ILE A 148 6.18 6.37 -7.93
CA ILE A 148 4.92 7.09 -7.81
C ILE A 148 4.52 7.25 -6.35
N LEU A 149 4.57 6.17 -5.56
CA LEU A 149 4.29 6.20 -4.12
C LEU A 149 5.21 7.18 -3.38
N THR A 150 6.51 7.18 -3.73
CA THR A 150 7.49 8.11 -3.17
C THR A 150 7.18 9.56 -3.52
N ARG A 151 6.74 9.84 -4.75
CA ARG A 151 6.29 11.19 -5.15
C ARG A 151 5.03 11.62 -4.43
N ILE A 152 4.06 10.73 -4.24
CA ILE A 152 2.83 11.03 -3.50
C ILE A 152 3.16 11.36 -2.04
N ARG A 153 4.14 10.69 -1.42
CA ARG A 153 4.58 10.98 -0.05
C ARG A 153 4.99 12.45 0.13
N ILE A 154 5.59 13.06 -0.89
CA ILE A 154 6.03 14.47 -0.86
C ILE A 154 4.84 15.42 -0.75
N PHE A 155 3.66 15.04 -1.25
CA PHE A 155 2.44 15.85 -1.11
C PHE A 155 1.81 15.77 0.30
N LEU A 156 2.32 14.90 1.18
CA LEU A 156 1.85 14.70 2.55
C LEU A 156 2.81 15.34 3.57
N ASP A 157 3.30 16.54 3.27
CA ASP A 157 4.26 17.28 4.12
C ASP A 157 3.58 18.10 5.23
N ASP A 158 2.30 18.46 5.04
CA ASP A 158 1.56 19.25 6.02
C ASP A 158 1.52 18.55 7.41
N PRO A 159 1.81 19.27 8.51
CA PRO A 159 1.81 18.69 9.85
C PRO A 159 0.45 18.09 10.25
N ILE A 160 -0.67 18.50 9.65
CA ILE A 160 -2.00 17.96 9.94
C ILE A 160 -2.09 16.43 9.75
N TRP A 161 -1.30 15.88 8.82
CA TRP A 161 -1.30 14.44 8.53
C TRP A 161 -0.73 13.59 9.68
N ARG A 162 0.24 14.16 10.41
CA ARG A 162 0.98 13.49 11.50
C ARG A 162 0.55 13.95 12.88
N GLY A 163 -0.05 15.13 12.99
CA GLY A 163 -0.41 15.74 14.26
C GLY A 163 0.82 16.22 15.07
N PRO A 164 0.58 16.76 16.27
CA PRO A 164 1.63 17.19 17.19
C PRO A 164 2.41 16.01 17.76
N LEU A 165 3.49 16.27 18.51
CA LEU A 165 4.19 15.22 19.24
C LEU A 165 3.31 14.61 20.34
N PRO A 166 3.43 13.29 20.59
CA PRO A 166 2.62 12.61 21.59
C PRO A 166 2.99 13.03 23.01
N SER A 167 1.95 13.19 23.85
CA SER A 167 2.05 13.61 25.25
C SER A 167 2.91 12.68 26.10
N ASN A 168 2.82 11.37 25.85
CA ASN A 168 3.62 10.33 26.51
C ASN A 168 5.04 10.17 25.93
N GLY A 169 5.41 10.95 24.91
CA GLY A 169 6.70 10.87 24.25
C GLY A 169 6.92 9.63 23.38
N VAL A 170 5.93 8.75 23.22
CA VAL A 170 6.01 7.49 22.44
C VAL A 170 5.08 7.54 21.22
N MET A 171 3.76 7.55 21.44
CA MET A 171 2.73 7.57 20.39
C MET A 171 1.39 8.04 20.95
N HIS A 172 0.53 8.60 20.09
CA HIS A 172 -0.85 8.94 20.44
C HIS A 172 -1.67 7.66 20.66
N VAL A 173 -2.49 7.64 21.70
CA VAL A 173 -3.28 6.44 22.10
C VAL A 173 -4.76 6.76 22.23
N ASP A 174 -5.10 7.92 22.77
CA ASP A 174 -6.49 8.37 22.89
C ASP A 174 -6.75 9.57 21.99
N GLU A 175 -5.70 10.28 21.60
CA GLU A 175 -5.80 11.49 20.79
C GLU A 175 -6.15 11.17 19.33
N CYS A 176 -7.14 11.86 18.79
CA CYS A 176 -7.59 11.75 17.40
C CYS A 176 -6.91 12.79 16.49
N VAL A 177 -5.57 12.84 16.51
CA VAL A 177 -4.77 13.89 15.84
C VAL A 177 -3.95 13.38 14.65
N GLU A 178 -4.03 12.09 14.33
CA GLU A 178 -3.35 11.48 13.18
C GLU A 178 -4.36 11.05 12.11
N PHE A 179 -3.95 11.05 10.83
CA PHE A 179 -4.83 10.69 9.72
C PHE A 179 -5.50 9.31 9.89
N HIS A 180 -4.78 8.30 10.38
CA HIS A 180 -5.38 6.96 10.57
C HIS A 180 -6.60 6.95 11.51
N ARG A 181 -6.72 7.92 12.43
CA ARG A 181 -7.90 8.08 13.29
C ARG A 181 -9.10 8.61 12.56
N LEU A 182 -8.87 9.59 11.68
CA LEU A 182 -9.88 10.08 10.76
C LEU A 182 -10.35 8.93 9.85
N TRP A 183 -9.42 8.14 9.33
CA TRP A 183 -9.75 6.96 8.53
C TRP A 183 -10.54 5.91 9.31
N SER A 184 -10.21 5.65 10.58
CA SER A 184 -11.00 4.78 11.45
C SER A 184 -12.44 5.26 11.65
N ALA A 185 -12.65 6.58 11.75
CA ALA A 185 -13.99 7.15 11.83
C ALA A 185 -14.76 6.97 10.51
N MET A 186 -14.12 7.19 9.36
CA MET A 186 -14.72 6.91 8.05
C MET A 186 -15.05 5.42 7.90
N GLN A 187 -14.13 4.54 8.33
CA GLN A 187 -14.35 3.11 8.36
C GLN A 187 -15.55 2.70 9.18
N PHE A 188 -15.74 3.35 10.32
CA PHE A 188 -16.93 3.15 11.11
C PHE A 188 -18.20 3.46 10.32
N VAL A 189 -18.26 4.61 9.63
CA VAL A 189 -19.42 5.04 8.83
C VAL A 189 -19.73 4.05 7.70
N TYR A 190 -18.75 3.72 6.86
CA TYR A 190 -19.03 2.86 5.69
C TYR A 190 -19.20 1.37 6.04
N CYS A 191 -18.82 0.96 7.26
CA CYS A 191 -19.15 -0.35 7.80
C CYS A 191 -20.61 -0.46 8.27
N ILE A 192 -21.32 0.65 8.48
CA ILE A 192 -22.73 0.62 8.87
C ILE A 192 -23.56 -0.05 7.76
N PRO A 193 -24.32 -1.12 8.06
CA PRO A 193 -25.22 -1.73 7.11
C PRO A 193 -26.31 -0.76 6.68
N VAL A 194 -26.49 -0.59 5.37
CA VAL A 194 -27.55 0.22 4.76
C VAL A 194 -28.81 -0.63 4.48
N GLY A 195 -29.93 0.02 4.18
CA GLY A 195 -31.18 -0.64 3.82
C GLY A 195 -31.08 -1.43 2.51
N THR A 196 -32.02 -2.36 2.29
CA THR A 196 -32.02 -3.27 1.11
C THR A 196 -32.06 -2.55 -0.24
N HIS A 197 -32.52 -1.30 -0.29
CA HIS A 197 -32.63 -0.50 -1.51
C HIS A 197 -31.64 0.66 -1.57
N GLU A 198 -30.69 0.72 -0.63
CA GLU A 198 -29.64 1.73 -0.59
C GLU A 198 -28.34 1.17 -1.15
N PHE A 199 -27.56 2.01 -1.81
CA PHE A 199 -26.26 1.62 -2.33
C PHE A 199 -25.22 1.59 -1.21
N THR A 200 -24.42 0.54 -1.22
CA THR A 200 -23.27 0.38 -0.33
C THR A 200 -22.05 1.15 -0.84
N VAL A 201 -21.07 1.41 0.03
CA VAL A 201 -19.83 2.11 -0.35
C VAL A 201 -19.08 1.38 -1.47
N GLU A 202 -19.05 0.05 -1.40
CA GLU A 202 -18.38 -0.79 -2.39
C GLU A 202 -19.08 -0.75 -3.76
N GLN A 203 -20.39 -0.51 -3.80
CA GLN A 203 -21.12 -0.30 -5.07
C GLN A 203 -20.87 1.09 -5.65
N CYS A 204 -20.70 2.11 -4.79
CA CYS A 204 -20.50 3.49 -5.23
C CYS A 204 -19.05 3.80 -5.63
N PHE A 205 -18.08 3.23 -4.91
CA PHE A 205 -16.66 3.63 -5.01
C PHE A 205 -15.72 2.47 -5.33
N GLY A 206 -16.19 1.22 -5.24
CA GLY A 206 -15.34 0.03 -5.37
C GLY A 206 -14.20 0.01 -4.34
N ASP A 207 -13.09 -0.63 -4.70
CA ASP A 207 -11.93 -0.76 -3.83
C ASP A 207 -11.02 0.49 -3.84
N GLY A 208 -11.24 1.42 -4.79
CA GLY A 208 -10.39 2.61 -4.99
C GLY A 208 -10.30 3.51 -3.75
N LEU A 209 -11.42 3.64 -3.03
CA LEU A 209 -11.50 4.34 -1.75
C LEU A 209 -10.53 3.73 -0.72
N HIS A 210 -10.52 2.40 -0.59
CA HIS A 210 -9.65 1.69 0.35
C HIS A 210 -8.19 1.78 -0.06
N TRP A 211 -7.90 1.68 -1.36
CA TRP A 211 -6.55 1.83 -1.90
C TRP A 211 -5.93 3.17 -1.53
N ALA A 212 -6.66 4.26 -1.69
CA ALA A 212 -6.11 5.56 -1.43
C ALA A 212 -6.10 5.92 0.07
N GLY A 213 -7.08 5.50 0.87
CA GLY A 213 -7.01 5.60 2.34
C GLY A 213 -5.82 4.84 2.93
N CYS A 214 -5.67 3.56 2.56
CA CYS A 214 -4.55 2.73 3.01
C CYS A 214 -3.20 3.24 2.49
N MET A 215 -3.15 3.77 1.26
CA MET A 215 -1.94 4.40 0.72
C MET A 215 -1.48 5.56 1.60
N ILE A 216 -2.37 6.49 1.97
CA ILE A 216 -2.00 7.62 2.84
C ILE A 216 -1.50 7.10 4.19
N ILE A 217 -2.19 6.12 4.79
CA ILE A 217 -1.77 5.50 6.07
C ILE A 217 -0.36 4.90 5.97
N VAL A 218 -0.07 4.15 4.90
CA VAL A 218 1.23 3.51 4.68
C VAL A 218 2.32 4.55 4.41
N LEU A 219 2.06 5.55 3.57
CA LEU A 219 3.03 6.60 3.24
C LEU A 219 3.39 7.47 4.46
N LEU A 220 2.47 7.62 5.42
CA LEU A 220 2.69 8.30 6.70
C LEU A 220 3.32 7.39 7.78
N GLY A 221 3.48 6.08 7.52
CA GLY A 221 4.00 5.12 8.50
C GLY A 221 3.06 4.90 9.68
N GLN A 222 1.75 5.01 9.46
CA GLN A 222 0.71 4.92 10.50
C GLN A 222 0.02 3.55 10.55
N GLN A 223 0.30 2.63 9.62
CA GLN A 223 -0.41 1.34 9.45
C GLN A 223 -0.39 0.46 10.69
N ARG A 224 0.73 0.41 11.42
CA ARG A 224 0.84 -0.36 12.67
C ARG A 224 -0.01 0.22 13.79
N ARG A 225 -0.13 1.56 13.86
CA ARG A 225 -0.99 2.23 14.84
C ARG A 225 -2.46 2.06 14.48
N PHE A 226 -2.79 2.17 13.19
CA PHE A 226 -4.12 1.92 12.67
C PHE A 226 -4.64 0.52 13.06
N ASP A 227 -3.87 -0.55 12.81
CA ASP A 227 -4.30 -1.92 13.13
C ASP A 227 -4.63 -2.11 14.63
N VAL A 228 -3.88 -1.45 15.51
CA VAL A 228 -4.09 -1.54 16.96
C VAL A 228 -5.24 -0.64 17.43
N LEU A 229 -5.36 0.55 16.84
CA LEU A 229 -6.20 1.66 17.32
C LEU A 229 -7.38 1.96 16.40
N ASP A 230 -7.78 1.03 15.55
CA ASP A 230 -8.99 1.16 14.75
C ASP A 230 -10.26 0.80 15.55
N PHE A 231 -11.27 1.66 15.43
CA PHE A 231 -12.54 1.51 16.14
C PHE A 231 -13.30 0.25 15.70
N CYS A 232 -13.34 -0.01 14.39
CA CYS A 232 -14.02 -1.17 13.84
C CYS A 232 -13.33 -2.48 14.24
N TYR A 233 -12.00 -2.54 14.18
CA TYR A 233 -11.23 -3.72 14.55
C TYR A 233 -11.39 -4.03 16.04
N HIS A 234 -11.44 -3.00 16.88
CA HIS A 234 -11.78 -3.15 18.29
C HIS A 234 -13.19 -3.72 18.47
N LEU A 235 -14.21 -3.15 17.80
CA LEU A 235 -15.60 -3.63 17.88
C LEU A 235 -15.72 -5.11 17.48
N LEU A 236 -15.09 -5.50 16.37
CA LEU A 236 -15.02 -6.88 15.90
C LEU A 236 -14.38 -7.80 16.95
N LYS A 237 -13.27 -7.37 17.55
CA LYS A 237 -12.55 -8.14 18.59
C LYS A 237 -13.41 -8.37 19.83
N VAL A 238 -14.13 -7.34 20.29
CA VAL A 238 -15.05 -7.44 21.43
C VAL A 238 -16.26 -8.31 21.10
N GLN A 239 -16.84 -8.16 19.91
CA GLN A 239 -18.00 -8.96 19.50
C GLN A 239 -17.66 -10.44 19.33
N LYS A 240 -16.49 -10.78 18.77
CA LYS A 240 -16.01 -12.17 18.69
C LYS A 240 -15.84 -12.82 20.06
N HIS A 241 -15.50 -12.04 21.08
CA HIS A 241 -15.27 -12.55 22.42
C HIS A 241 -16.58 -12.86 23.16
N ASP A 242 -17.57 -11.96 23.09
CA ASP A 242 -18.81 -12.11 23.87
C ASP A 242 -19.98 -12.72 23.07
N GLY A 243 -19.88 -12.81 21.74
CA GLY A 243 -20.86 -13.43 20.86
C GLY A 243 -22.21 -12.72 20.77
N LYS A 244 -22.38 -11.53 21.35
CA LYS A 244 -23.69 -10.85 21.37
C LYS A 244 -24.10 -10.35 19.99
N ASP A 245 -25.39 -10.48 19.70
CA ASP A 245 -26.04 -10.01 18.49
C ASP A 245 -27.27 -9.19 18.87
N GLU A 246 -27.10 -7.87 18.86
CA GLU A 246 -28.13 -6.90 19.26
C GLU A 246 -28.29 -5.86 18.14
N VAL A 247 -29.45 -5.21 18.08
CA VAL A 247 -29.68 -4.06 17.21
C VAL A 247 -29.48 -2.79 18.02
N ILE A 248 -28.43 -2.03 17.71
CA ILE A 248 -28.08 -0.80 18.44
C ILE A 248 -28.30 0.38 17.50
N LYS A 249 -29.20 1.31 17.85
CA LYS A 249 -29.54 2.49 17.01
C LYS A 249 -29.89 2.10 15.56
N ASN A 250 -30.73 1.09 15.39
CA ASN A 250 -31.11 0.51 14.09
C ASN A 250 -29.97 -0.16 13.31
N VAL A 251 -28.78 -0.32 13.90
CA VAL A 251 -27.68 -1.05 13.29
C VAL A 251 -27.63 -2.49 13.84
N PRO A 252 -27.87 -3.50 13.00
CA PRO A 252 -27.70 -4.91 13.39
C PRO A 252 -26.22 -5.22 13.58
N LEU A 253 -25.82 -5.50 14.83
CA LEU A 253 -24.41 -5.65 15.21
C LEU A 253 -23.72 -6.76 14.43
N LYS A 254 -24.37 -7.92 14.26
CA LYS A 254 -23.80 -9.04 13.50
C LYS A 254 -23.47 -8.68 12.04
N LYS A 255 -24.38 -8.00 11.34
CA LYS A 255 -24.12 -7.55 9.97
C LYS A 255 -23.00 -6.53 9.90
N MET A 256 -22.91 -5.62 10.89
CA MET A 256 -21.82 -4.65 10.94
C MET A 256 -20.47 -5.33 11.12
N VAL A 257 -20.32 -6.25 12.08
CA VAL A 257 -19.03 -6.92 12.30
C VAL A 257 -18.63 -7.85 11.16
N GLU A 258 -19.59 -8.43 10.45
CA GLU A 258 -19.36 -9.15 9.19
C GLU A 258 -18.80 -8.22 8.11
N ARG A 259 -19.36 -7.01 7.95
CA ARG A 259 -18.82 -5.97 7.04
C ARG A 259 -17.43 -5.51 7.46
N ILE A 260 -17.22 -5.23 8.75
CA ILE A 260 -15.90 -4.86 9.30
C ILE A 260 -14.86 -5.93 8.95
N ARG A 261 -15.19 -7.21 9.12
CA ARG A 261 -14.24 -8.29 8.80
C ARG A 261 -13.86 -8.32 7.33
N LYS A 262 -14.80 -8.03 6.41
CA LYS A 262 -14.49 -7.95 4.98
C LYS A 262 -13.53 -6.81 4.68
N PHE A 263 -13.79 -5.61 5.20
CA PHE A 263 -12.91 -4.46 5.00
C PHE A 263 -11.57 -4.61 5.73
N GLN A 264 -11.52 -5.32 6.85
CA GLN A 264 -10.27 -5.68 7.49
C GLN A 264 -9.38 -6.51 6.56
N ILE A 265 -9.93 -7.57 5.95
CA ILE A 265 -9.18 -8.41 5.01
C ILE A 265 -8.71 -7.59 3.80
N LEU A 266 -9.57 -6.72 3.26
CA LEU A 266 -9.22 -5.85 2.13
C LEU A 266 -8.09 -4.88 2.50
N ASN A 267 -8.18 -4.19 3.64
CA ASN A 267 -7.14 -3.27 4.09
C ASN A 267 -5.82 -4.02 4.34
N ASP A 268 -5.85 -5.21 4.95
CA ASP A 268 -4.66 -6.02 5.20
C ASP A 268 -3.94 -6.37 3.88
N GLU A 269 -4.70 -6.75 2.85
CA GLU A 269 -4.18 -7.07 1.51
C GLU A 269 -3.57 -5.85 0.81
N ILE A 270 -4.27 -4.71 0.85
CA ILE A 270 -3.81 -3.45 0.26
C ILE A 270 -2.54 -2.96 0.96
N ILE A 271 -2.54 -2.92 2.29
CA ILE A 271 -1.40 -2.46 3.10
C ILE A 271 -0.19 -3.37 2.85
N ALA A 272 -0.37 -4.69 2.85
CA ALA A 272 0.71 -5.64 2.56
C ALA A 272 1.28 -5.45 1.15
N THR A 273 0.43 -5.16 0.16
CA THR A 273 0.86 -4.89 -1.21
C THR A 273 1.66 -3.60 -1.30
N LEU A 274 1.18 -2.51 -0.68
CA LEU A 274 1.88 -1.22 -0.64
C LEU A 274 3.25 -1.33 0.06
N ASP A 275 3.31 -1.99 1.21
CA ASP A 275 4.56 -2.24 1.95
C ASP A 275 5.56 -3.06 1.13
N LYS A 276 5.10 -4.01 0.31
CA LYS A 276 5.97 -4.82 -0.56
C LYS A 276 6.66 -3.94 -1.61
N TYR A 277 5.92 -3.05 -2.26
CA TYR A 277 6.49 -2.17 -3.28
C TYR A 277 7.40 -1.09 -2.69
N LEU A 278 7.08 -0.57 -1.50
CA LEU A 278 7.92 0.43 -0.84
C LEU A 278 9.25 -0.11 -0.29
N LYS A 279 9.37 -1.43 -0.08
CA LYS A 279 10.61 -2.08 0.37
C LYS A 279 11.50 -2.55 -0.79
N SER A 280 11.00 -2.51 -2.03
CA SER A 280 11.68 -3.10 -3.18
C SER A 280 12.87 -2.26 -3.69
N GLY A 281 12.95 -0.97 -3.35
CA GLY A 281 14.05 -0.07 -3.75
C GLY A 281 15.10 0.21 -2.67
N ASP A 282 15.02 -0.41 -1.49
CA ASP A 282 16.04 -0.31 -0.43
C ASP A 282 17.27 -1.19 -0.78
N GLY A 283 17.97 -0.82 -1.86
CA GLY A 283 19.29 -1.34 -2.20
C GLY A 283 20.38 -0.73 -1.30
N GLU A 284 20.97 -1.55 -0.44
CA GLU A 284 22.28 -1.43 0.26
C GLU A 284 22.68 -0.10 0.94
N SER A 285 21.83 0.93 0.96
CA SER A 285 22.21 2.30 1.37
C SER A 285 21.25 2.98 2.34
N THR A 286 20.31 2.24 2.94
CA THR A 286 19.59 2.74 4.10
C THR A 286 20.54 2.76 5.31
N PRO A 287 20.90 3.94 5.86
CA PRO A 287 21.63 3.98 7.12
C PRO A 287 20.78 3.23 8.15
N VAL A 288 21.42 2.37 8.95
CA VAL A 288 20.81 1.59 10.04
C VAL A 288 19.68 2.40 10.66
N GLU A 289 18.43 1.96 10.48
CA GLU A 289 17.25 2.69 10.97
C GLU A 289 17.52 3.10 12.42
N HIS A 290 17.66 4.40 12.65
CA HIS A 290 17.99 4.90 13.98
C HIS A 290 16.73 4.78 14.83
N VAL A 291 16.55 3.61 15.45
CA VAL A 291 15.42 3.34 16.33
C VAL A 291 15.55 4.26 17.55
N ARG A 292 14.47 4.96 17.87
CA ARG A 292 14.44 5.83 19.05
C ARG A 292 14.57 5.00 20.33
N CYS A 293 15.65 5.22 21.07
CA CYS A 293 15.90 4.59 22.37
C CYS A 293 15.28 5.40 23.52
N PHE A 294 14.79 4.70 24.54
CA PHE A 294 14.32 5.31 25.79
C PHE A 294 15.37 5.08 26.89
N GLN A 295 15.65 6.13 27.66
CA GLN A 295 16.60 6.04 28.76
C GLN A 295 15.98 5.27 29.94
N PRO A 296 16.73 4.36 30.59
CA PRO A 296 16.26 3.72 31.81
C PRO A 296 16.11 4.74 32.95
N PRO A 297 15.32 4.43 33.99
CA PRO A 297 15.20 5.29 35.16
C PRO A 297 16.58 5.61 35.77
N ILE A 298 16.93 6.89 35.85
CA ILE A 298 18.20 7.33 36.43
C ILE A 298 17.99 7.48 37.94
N HIS A 299 18.84 6.82 38.72
CA HIS A 299 18.81 6.95 40.18
C HIS A 299 19.15 8.39 40.60
N GLN A 300 18.40 8.97 41.55
CA GLN A 300 18.51 10.39 41.93
C GLN A 300 19.93 10.82 42.34
N SER A 301 20.71 9.90 42.91
CA SER A 301 22.11 10.14 43.29
C SER A 301 23.04 10.45 42.09
N LEU A 302 22.67 10.01 40.89
CA LEU A 302 23.41 10.26 39.65
C LEU A 302 22.85 11.46 38.87
N ALA A 303 21.66 11.96 39.23
CA ALA A 303 20.97 13.06 38.55
C ALA A 303 21.30 14.46 39.11
N SER A 304 22.08 14.52 40.21
CA SER A 304 22.39 15.75 40.96
C SER A 304 23.85 16.20 40.87
N ASN A 305 24.66 15.55 40.02
CA ASN A 305 26.02 15.99 39.64
C ASN A 305 26.00 16.49 38.20
#